data_AF-A0A9D8FKN4-F1
#
_entry.id   AF-A0A9D8FKN4-F1
#
_cell.length_a   1.000
_cell.length_b   1.000
_cell.length_c   1.000
_cell.angle_alpha   90.00
_cell.angle_beta   90.00
_cell.angle_gamma   90.00
#
_symmetry.space_group_name_H-M   'P 1'
#
loop_
_entity.id
_entity.type
_entity.pdbx_description
1 polymer ?
#
loop_
_entity_poly.entity_id
_entity_poly.type
_entity_poly.pdbx_seq_one_letter_code
_entity_poly.pdbx_strand_id
1 'polypeptide(L)'
;MNMARIILILLTIISISLIGSRQVSAQDSEQKLPPGISELPPGMEVINIGSANVIAPIGSKVNKEGTVIIVEPIEQYAGRRFLDMEGRLSSIDLRLNELADNLEKLRKSMERLDSEKASKAELKKEILSEAQKKEIAQGAAENRLAALETRQRSIGKELNNLKDVVSKTLEILAADLEEVKEDDKKKEDVESIFYYEYKNKPESEE
;
A
#
# COMPACT_ATOMS: atom_id res chain seq x y z
N MET A 1 -7.97 -5.23 3.11
CA MET A 1 -8.78 -6.03 4.06
C MET A 1 -9.81 -5.07 4.66
N ASN A 2 -11.09 -5.24 4.34
CA ASN A 2 -12.13 -4.26 4.67
C ASN A 2 -12.33 -4.17 6.19
N MET A 3 -12.46 -2.94 6.72
CA MET A 3 -12.70 -2.67 8.15
C MET A 3 -13.80 -3.54 8.77
N ALA A 4 -14.85 -3.83 8.00
CA ALA A 4 -15.93 -4.71 8.41
C ALA A 4 -15.48 -6.15 8.75
N ARG A 5 -14.46 -6.68 8.06
CA ARG A 5 -13.93 -8.03 8.32
C ARG A 5 -13.06 -8.07 9.57
N ILE A 6 -12.37 -6.98 9.90
CA ILE A 6 -11.55 -6.87 11.11
C ILE A 6 -12.44 -6.83 12.35
N ILE A 7 -13.53 -6.06 12.31
CA ILE A 7 -14.51 -5.95 13.41
C ILE A 7 -15.18 -7.30 13.68
N LEU A 8 -15.51 -8.05 12.63
CA LEU A 8 -16.19 -9.35 12.76
C LEU A 8 -15.29 -10.42 13.41
N ILE A 9 -13.98 -10.42 13.09
CA ILE A 9 -12.99 -11.31 13.72
C ILE A 9 -12.79 -10.96 15.20
N LEU A 10 -12.73 -9.66 15.54
CA LEU A 10 -12.61 -9.19 16.93
C LEU A 10 -13.82 -9.59 17.79
N LEU A 11 -15.04 -9.48 17.25
CA LEU A 11 -16.26 -9.92 17.91
C LEU A 11 -16.30 -11.43 18.16
N THR A 12 -15.81 -12.25 17.21
CA THR A 12 -15.74 -13.71 17.41
C THR A 12 -14.74 -14.11 18.50
N ILE A 13 -13.60 -13.40 18.64
CA ILE A 13 -12.61 -13.70 19.69
C ILE A 13 -13.15 -13.36 21.08
N ILE A 14 -13.86 -12.23 21.22
CA ILE A 14 -14.50 -11.84 22.49
C ILE A 14 -15.60 -12.82 22.89
N SER A 15 -16.33 -13.36 21.90
CA SER A 15 -17.41 -14.34 22.13
C SER A 15 -16.89 -15.68 22.68
N ILE A 16 -15.69 -16.10 22.25
CA ILE A 16 -15.06 -17.35 22.71
C ILE A 16 -14.53 -17.20 24.15
N SER A 17 -14.08 -16.01 24.55
CA SER A 17 -13.62 -15.75 25.93
C SER A 17 -14.73 -15.69 26.97
N LEU A 18 -16.01 -15.47 26.59
CA LEU A 18 -17.11 -15.38 27.56
C LEU A 18 -17.71 -16.72 28.00
N ILE A 19 -17.39 -17.83 27.33
CA ILE A 19 -17.98 -19.15 27.64
C ILE A 19 -17.13 -19.95 28.66
N GLY A 20 -15.95 -19.45 29.03
CA GLY A 20 -14.96 -20.19 29.83
C GLY A 20 -15.06 -20.05 31.36
N SER A 21 -15.92 -19.20 31.91
CA SER A 21 -15.98 -18.95 33.36
C SER A 21 -17.24 -19.53 33.99
N ARG A 22 -17.48 -20.84 33.82
CA ARG A 22 -18.29 -21.55 34.82
C ARG A 22 -17.44 -21.59 36.09
N GLN A 23 -17.64 -20.60 36.95
CA GLN A 23 -17.26 -20.69 38.35
C GLN A 23 -17.85 -21.99 38.87
N VAL A 24 -17.00 -23.00 39.08
CA VAL A 24 -17.27 -24.02 40.08
C VAL A 24 -17.29 -23.25 41.37
N SER A 25 -18.48 -22.82 41.76
CA SER A 25 -18.75 -22.33 43.11
C SER A 25 -18.40 -23.51 44.01
N ALA A 26 -17.22 -23.46 44.61
CA ALA A 26 -16.90 -24.25 45.79
C ALA A 26 -17.89 -23.76 46.84
N GLN A 27 -19.01 -24.47 46.91
CA GLN A 27 -19.97 -24.33 47.97
C GLN A 27 -19.24 -24.77 49.24
N ASP A 28 -18.67 -23.81 49.96
CA ASP A 28 -18.23 -23.94 51.35
C ASP A 28 -19.46 -24.25 52.21
N SER A 29 -20.04 -25.44 52.02
CA SER A 29 -20.74 -26.11 53.10
C SER A 29 -19.64 -26.55 54.06
N GLU A 30 -19.65 -26.07 55.30
CA GLU A 30 -18.87 -26.64 56.40
C GLU A 30 -18.98 -28.17 56.31
N GLN A 31 -17.96 -28.82 55.74
CA GLN A 31 -17.93 -30.26 55.56
C GLN A 31 -17.71 -30.84 56.95
N LYS A 32 -18.82 -31.21 57.60
CA LYS A 32 -18.81 -31.80 58.92
C LYS A 32 -18.11 -33.15 58.83
N LEU A 33 -16.81 -33.18 59.16
CA LEU A 33 -16.01 -34.41 59.15
C LEU A 33 -16.69 -35.45 60.04
N PRO A 34 -16.61 -36.75 59.68
CA PRO A 34 -17.08 -37.81 60.55
C PRO A 34 -16.43 -37.70 61.95
N PRO A 35 -17.16 -38.05 63.01
CA PRO A 35 -16.62 -37.96 64.37
C PRO A 35 -15.31 -38.76 64.49
N GLY A 36 -14.25 -38.09 64.94
CA GLY A 36 -12.91 -38.68 65.10
C GLY A 36 -11.89 -38.36 64.01
N ILE A 37 -12.24 -37.57 62.99
CA ILE A 37 -11.33 -37.16 61.92
C ILE A 37 -11.13 -35.65 61.96
N SER A 38 -9.88 -35.22 62.18
CA SER A 38 -9.50 -33.80 62.28
C SER A 38 -9.24 -33.16 60.92
N GLU A 39 -8.72 -33.94 59.96
CA GLU A 39 -8.35 -33.45 58.63
C GLU A 39 -8.60 -34.52 57.57
N LEU A 40 -8.98 -34.09 56.37
CA LEU A 40 -9.25 -34.97 55.25
C LEU A 40 -7.94 -35.34 54.53
N PRO A 41 -7.63 -36.64 54.30
CA PRO A 41 -6.43 -37.04 53.59
C PRO A 41 -6.39 -36.52 52.14
N PRO A 42 -5.20 -36.25 51.57
CA PRO A 42 -5.06 -35.85 50.17
C PRO A 42 -5.68 -36.88 49.21
N GLY A 43 -6.45 -36.41 48.23
CA GLY A 43 -7.10 -37.28 47.24
C GLY A 43 -8.41 -37.91 47.70
N MET A 44 -8.87 -37.61 48.92
CA MET A 44 -10.19 -37.99 49.43
C MET A 44 -11.17 -36.80 49.39
N GLU A 45 -12.46 -37.09 49.32
CA GLU A 45 -13.56 -36.14 49.47
C GLU A 45 -14.59 -36.65 50.48
N VAL A 46 -15.31 -35.74 51.13
CA VAL A 46 -16.47 -36.08 51.97
C VAL A 46 -17.72 -36.04 51.11
N ILE A 47 -18.39 -37.19 50.99
CA ILE A 47 -19.64 -37.34 50.25
C ILE A 47 -20.78 -37.42 51.27
N ASN A 48 -21.68 -36.43 51.22
CA ASN A 48 -22.84 -36.36 52.11
C ASN A 48 -24.04 -37.08 51.48
N ILE A 49 -24.54 -38.14 52.12
CA ILE A 49 -25.66 -38.95 51.62
C ILE A 49 -26.74 -39.06 52.69
N GLY A 50 -27.75 -38.20 52.58
CA GLY A 50 -28.82 -38.09 53.58
C GLY A 50 -28.27 -37.58 54.92
N SER A 51 -28.24 -38.45 55.92
CA SER A 51 -27.77 -38.13 57.29
C SER A 51 -26.36 -38.64 57.60
N ALA A 52 -25.67 -39.26 56.65
CA ALA A 52 -24.33 -39.83 56.84
C ALA A 52 -23.30 -39.17 55.92
N ASN A 53 -22.08 -39.03 56.45
CA ASN A 53 -20.94 -38.47 55.74
C ASN A 53 -19.92 -39.60 55.52
N VAL A 54 -19.57 -39.85 54.27
CA VAL A 54 -18.65 -40.92 53.87
C VAL A 54 -17.40 -40.31 53.26
N ILE A 55 -16.23 -40.79 53.67
CA ILE A 55 -14.95 -40.40 53.06
C ILE A 55 -14.63 -41.40 51.97
N ALA A 56 -14.45 -40.93 50.75
CA ALA A 56 -14.08 -41.75 49.60
C ALA A 56 -13.07 -41.01 48.70
N PRO A 57 -12.33 -41.72 47.84
CA PRO A 57 -11.47 -41.07 46.85
C PRO A 57 -12.25 -40.09 45.97
N ILE A 58 -11.61 -39.00 45.54
CA ILE A 58 -12.25 -37.95 44.72
C ILE A 58 -12.88 -38.56 43.46
N GLY A 59 -14.16 -38.26 43.26
CA GLY A 59 -14.95 -38.72 42.12
C GLY A 59 -15.43 -40.17 42.25
N SER A 60 -15.38 -40.77 43.44
CA SER A 60 -15.94 -42.11 43.69
C SER A 60 -17.45 -42.09 43.55
N LYS A 61 -18.02 -43.16 42.98
CA LYS A 61 -19.47 -43.31 42.94
C LYS A 61 -19.96 -43.90 44.25
N VAL A 62 -21.03 -43.33 44.79
CA VAL A 62 -21.65 -43.84 46.02
C VAL A 62 -23.15 -43.90 45.81
N ASN A 63 -23.73 -45.06 46.11
CA ASN A 63 -25.16 -45.32 45.97
C ASN A 63 -25.77 -45.62 47.34
N LYS A 64 -27.03 -45.23 47.53
CA LYS A 64 -27.81 -45.56 48.71
C LYS A 64 -28.88 -46.58 48.34
N GLU A 65 -28.81 -47.77 48.92
CA GLU A 65 -29.79 -48.83 48.77
C GLU A 65 -30.51 -49.05 50.10
N GLY A 66 -31.67 -48.41 50.26
CA GLY A 66 -32.42 -48.42 51.52
C GLY A 66 -31.64 -47.73 52.65
N THR A 67 -31.26 -48.49 53.67
CA THR A 67 -30.45 -48.02 54.81
C THR A 67 -28.94 -48.19 54.61
N VAL A 68 -28.51 -48.89 53.55
CA VAL A 68 -27.11 -49.19 53.28
C VAL A 68 -26.52 -48.17 52.32
N ILE A 69 -25.30 -47.71 52.61
CA ILE A 69 -24.51 -46.88 51.70
C ILE A 69 -23.42 -47.76 51.09
N ILE A 70 -23.43 -47.87 49.77
CA ILE A 70 -22.51 -48.69 48.99
C ILE A 70 -21.55 -47.75 48.27
N VAL A 71 -20.28 -47.79 48.66
CA VAL A 71 -19.19 -47.09 47.98
C VAL A 71 -18.66 -47.98 46.87
N GLU A 72 -18.36 -47.38 45.72
CA GLU A 72 -17.69 -48.05 44.59
C GLU A 72 -16.43 -48.80 45.08
N PRO A 73 -16.28 -50.10 44.79
CA PRO A 73 -15.07 -50.85 45.12
C PRO A 73 -13.83 -50.22 44.49
N ILE A 74 -12.69 -50.34 45.18
CA ILE A 74 -11.45 -49.69 44.77
C ILE A 74 -10.99 -50.14 43.37
N GLU A 75 -11.26 -51.40 43.00
CA GLU A 75 -10.93 -51.97 41.70
C GLU A 75 -11.76 -51.32 40.58
N GLN A 76 -13.05 -51.08 40.83
CA GLN A 76 -13.94 -50.43 39.86
C GLN A 76 -13.60 -48.94 39.72
N TYR A 77 -13.34 -48.26 40.83
CA TYR A 77 -12.86 -46.89 40.84
C TYR A 77 -11.56 -46.76 40.03
N ALA A 78 -10.55 -47.58 40.36
CA ALA A 78 -9.27 -47.56 39.69
C ALA A 78 -9.42 -47.81 38.18
N GLY A 79 -10.15 -48.85 37.78
CA GLY A 79 -10.40 -49.18 36.37
C GLY A 79 -11.05 -48.02 35.60
N ARG A 80 -12.08 -47.38 36.18
CA ARG A 80 -12.74 -46.22 35.56
C ARG A 80 -11.79 -45.03 35.44
N ARG A 81 -11.00 -44.74 36.47
CA ARG A 81 -10.05 -43.61 36.45
C ARG A 81 -8.92 -43.84 35.46
N PHE A 82 -8.44 -45.07 35.29
CA PHE A 82 -7.47 -45.40 34.25
C PHE A 82 -8.03 -45.15 32.85
N LEU A 83 -9.25 -45.61 32.58
CA LEU A 83 -9.92 -45.34 31.30
C LEU A 83 -10.13 -43.84 31.05
N ASP A 84 -10.56 -43.09 32.07
CA ASP A 84 -10.69 -41.62 31.98
C ASP A 84 -9.33 -40.97 31.66
N MET A 85 -8.25 -41.45 32.28
CA MET A 85 -6.90 -40.94 32.06
C MET A 85 -6.37 -41.26 30.66
N GLU A 86 -6.56 -42.47 30.17
CA GLU A 86 -6.21 -42.85 28.79
C GLU A 86 -6.96 -42.00 27.76
N GLY A 87 -8.26 -41.76 27.98
CA GLY A 87 -9.05 -40.87 27.14
C GLY A 87 -8.53 -39.43 27.14
N ARG A 88 -8.13 -38.93 28.31
CA ARG A 88 -7.50 -37.60 28.42
C ARG A 88 -6.15 -37.53 27.73
N LEU A 89 -5.30 -38.54 27.89
CA LEU A 89 -3.99 -38.61 27.23
C LEU A 89 -4.15 -38.62 25.70
N SER A 90 -5.04 -39.46 25.18
CA SER A 90 -5.37 -39.49 23.75
C SER A 90 -5.85 -38.13 23.23
N SER A 91 -6.71 -37.44 24.00
CA SER A 91 -7.16 -36.10 23.63
C SER A 91 -6.05 -35.04 23.64
N ILE A 92 -5.06 -35.19 24.53
CA ILE A 92 -3.89 -34.31 24.61
C ILE A 92 -2.99 -34.54 23.40
N ASP A 93 -2.73 -35.79 23.03
CA ASP A 93 -1.92 -36.14 21.87
C ASP A 93 -2.52 -35.60 20.56
N LEU A 94 -3.84 -35.74 20.39
CA LEU A 94 -4.55 -35.15 19.25
C LEU A 94 -4.39 -33.63 19.20
N ARG A 95 -4.57 -32.95 20.34
CA ARG A 95 -4.39 -31.49 20.43
C ARG A 95 -2.96 -31.06 20.16
N LEU A 96 -1.97 -31.83 20.62
CA LEU A 96 -0.55 -31.55 20.36
C LEU A 96 -0.23 -31.65 18.87
N ASN A 97 -0.76 -32.66 18.19
CA ASN A 97 -0.60 -32.82 16.75
C ASN A 97 -1.27 -31.67 15.98
N GLU A 98 -2.50 -31.29 16.33
CA GLU A 98 -3.17 -30.13 15.73
C GLU A 98 -2.39 -28.83 15.96
N LEU A 99 -1.82 -28.64 17.15
CA LEU A 99 -1.02 -27.46 17.47
C LEU A 99 0.27 -27.42 16.63
N ALA A 100 0.93 -28.57 16.46
CA ALA A 100 2.13 -28.69 15.64
C ALA A 100 1.83 -28.34 14.16
N ASP A 101 0.75 -28.86 13.60
CA ASP A 101 0.29 -28.54 12.25
C ASP A 101 -0.02 -27.05 12.08
N ASN A 102 -0.67 -26.45 13.07
CA ASN A 102 -0.99 -25.02 13.06
C ASN A 102 0.27 -24.15 13.15
N LEU A 103 1.26 -24.55 13.96
CA LEU A 103 2.56 -23.88 14.03
C LEU A 103 3.30 -23.95 12.70
N GLU A 104 3.29 -25.09 12.02
CA GLU A 104 3.91 -25.24 10.70
C GLU A 104 3.24 -24.33 9.66
N LYS A 105 1.91 -24.30 9.63
CA LYS A 105 1.15 -23.40 8.73
C LYS A 105 1.44 -21.93 9.03
N LEU A 106 1.56 -21.56 10.29
CA LEU A 106 1.87 -20.19 10.70
C LEU A 106 3.30 -19.81 10.27
N ARG A 107 4.27 -20.70 10.47
CA ARG A 107 5.65 -20.51 10.02
C ARG A 107 5.74 -20.31 8.51
N LYS A 108 5.08 -21.17 7.72
CA LYS A 108 5.01 -21.02 6.25
C LYS A 108 4.38 -19.69 5.84
N SER A 109 3.38 -19.23 6.58
CA SER A 109 2.72 -17.94 6.32
C SER A 109 3.63 -16.75 6.64
N MET A 110 4.43 -16.83 7.70
CA MET A 110 5.45 -15.83 8.02
C MET A 110 6.55 -15.77 6.97
N GLU A 111 7.08 -16.92 6.53
CA GLU A 111 8.09 -16.99 5.47
C GLU A 111 7.59 -16.34 4.17
N ARG A 112 6.33 -16.58 3.79
CA ARG A 112 5.70 -15.90 2.65
C ARG A 112 5.60 -14.39 2.85
N LEU A 113 5.13 -13.93 4.01
CA LEU A 113 5.02 -12.50 4.30
C LEU A 113 6.38 -11.79 4.26
N ASP A 114 7.43 -12.42 4.74
CA ASP A 114 8.78 -11.84 4.70
C ASP A 114 9.31 -11.77 3.26
N SER A 115 9.03 -12.79 2.44
CA SER A 115 9.36 -12.76 1.01
C SER A 115 8.61 -11.66 0.24
N GLU A 116 7.32 -11.44 0.55
CA GLU A 116 6.52 -10.37 -0.05
C GLU A 116 6.97 -8.98 0.39
N LYS A 117 7.40 -8.82 1.65
CA LYS A 117 7.98 -7.57 2.13
C LYS A 117 9.29 -7.27 1.43
N ALA A 118 10.14 -8.26 1.23
CA ALA A 118 11.40 -8.12 0.52
C ALA A 118 11.16 -7.69 -0.94
N SER A 119 10.28 -8.39 -1.66
CA SER A 119 9.95 -8.04 -3.05
C SER A 119 9.32 -6.65 -3.15
N LYS A 120 8.41 -6.28 -2.24
CA LYS A 120 7.82 -4.94 -2.20
C LYS A 120 8.85 -3.85 -1.90
N ALA A 121 9.84 -4.12 -1.05
CA ALA A 121 10.91 -3.17 -0.76
C ALA A 121 11.81 -2.95 -1.98
N GLU A 122 12.09 -4.00 -2.75
CA GLU A 122 12.85 -3.93 -4.00
C GLU A 122 12.08 -3.13 -5.06
N LEU A 123 10.80 -3.44 -5.26
CA LEU A 123 9.93 -2.72 -6.20
C LEU A 123 9.80 -1.23 -5.83
N LYS A 124 9.76 -0.89 -4.54
CA LYS A 124 9.78 0.50 -4.07
C LYS A 124 11.09 1.22 -4.42
N LYS A 125 12.24 0.54 -4.30
CA LYS A 125 13.54 1.10 -4.68
C LYS A 125 13.60 1.35 -6.18
N GLU A 126 13.11 0.42 -6.98
CA GLU A 126 13.07 0.55 -8.44
C GLU A 126 12.21 1.75 -8.87
N ILE A 127 10.98 1.88 -8.35
CA ILE A 127 10.09 3.02 -8.61
C ILE A 127 10.75 4.36 -8.24
N LEU A 128 11.41 4.43 -7.07
CA LEU A 128 12.11 5.64 -6.64
C LEU A 128 13.25 6.00 -7.61
N SER A 129 14.01 5.00 -8.06
CA SER A 129 15.10 5.23 -9.02
C SER A 129 14.57 5.71 -10.38
N GLU A 130 13.45 5.17 -10.86
CA GLU A 130 12.83 5.61 -12.10
C GLU A 130 12.24 7.02 -12.00
N ALA A 131 11.62 7.34 -10.86
CA ALA A 131 11.09 8.68 -10.60
C ALA A 131 12.20 9.73 -10.64
N GLN A 132 13.35 9.45 -10.01
CA GLN A 132 14.53 10.34 -10.05
C GLN A 132 15.06 10.51 -11.48
N LYS A 133 15.15 9.44 -12.27
CA LYS A 133 15.56 9.53 -13.68
C LYS A 133 14.61 10.40 -14.49
N LYS A 134 13.29 10.27 -14.28
CA LYS A 134 12.28 11.09 -14.94
C LYS A 134 12.39 12.55 -14.56
N GLU A 135 12.60 12.86 -13.29
CA GLU A 135 12.78 14.23 -12.79
C GLU A 135 14.01 14.89 -13.43
N ILE A 136 15.15 14.18 -13.49
CA ILE A 136 16.36 14.67 -14.16
C ILE A 136 16.10 14.90 -15.66
N ALA A 137 15.44 13.96 -16.34
CA ALA A 137 15.12 14.09 -17.75
C ALA A 137 14.17 15.26 -18.02
N GLN A 138 13.19 15.50 -17.14
CA GLN A 138 12.28 16.63 -17.23
C GLN A 138 13.01 17.96 -17.05
N GLY A 139 13.86 18.10 -16.01
CA GLY A 139 14.67 19.30 -15.82
C GLY A 139 15.60 19.58 -17.00
N ALA A 140 16.19 18.53 -17.60
CA ALA A 140 16.99 18.67 -18.81
C ALA A 140 16.17 19.13 -20.04
N ALA A 141 14.92 18.67 -20.17
CA ALA A 141 14.00 19.10 -21.22
C ALA A 141 13.57 20.56 -21.05
N GLU A 142 13.26 20.99 -19.82
CA GLU A 142 12.91 22.37 -19.48
C GLU A 142 14.07 23.34 -19.79
N ASN A 143 15.30 22.97 -19.42
CA ASN A 143 16.48 23.75 -19.74
C ASN A 143 16.71 23.88 -21.26
N ARG A 144 16.50 22.80 -22.01
CA ARG A 144 16.57 22.84 -23.49
C ARG A 144 15.51 23.73 -24.09
N LEU A 145 14.28 23.69 -23.56
CA LEU A 145 13.18 24.54 -24.02
C LEU A 145 13.51 26.02 -23.78
N ALA A 146 13.98 26.38 -22.58
CA ALA A 146 14.40 27.75 -22.27
C ALA A 146 15.54 28.24 -23.19
N ALA A 147 16.50 27.37 -23.52
CA ALA A 147 17.57 27.70 -24.47
C ALA A 147 17.03 27.92 -25.90
N LEU A 148 16.09 27.09 -26.34
CA LEU A 148 15.44 27.23 -27.65
C LEU A 148 14.61 28.52 -27.73
N GLU A 149 13.86 28.87 -26.70
CA GLU A 149 13.13 30.14 -26.63
C GLU A 149 14.06 31.35 -26.72
N THR A 150 15.18 31.29 -25.99
CA THR A 150 16.20 32.34 -26.05
C THR A 150 16.76 32.50 -27.46
N ARG A 151 17.07 31.38 -28.13
CA ARG A 151 17.54 31.37 -29.52
C ARG A 151 16.49 31.91 -30.48
N GLN A 152 15.23 31.51 -30.32
CA GLN A 152 14.11 31.98 -31.15
C GLN A 152 13.93 33.50 -31.04
N ARG A 153 14.05 34.07 -29.83
CA ARG A 153 14.02 35.53 -29.65
C ARG A 153 15.20 36.23 -30.33
N SER A 154 16.40 35.67 -30.27
CA SER A 154 17.58 36.23 -30.97
C SER A 154 17.36 36.25 -32.47
N ILE A 155 16.94 35.11 -33.05
CA ILE A 155 16.65 34.98 -34.47
C ILE A 155 15.55 35.98 -34.89
N GLY A 156 14.50 36.16 -34.07
CA GLY A 156 13.46 37.14 -34.34
C GLY A 156 13.98 38.59 -34.41
N LYS A 157 14.93 38.96 -33.53
CA LYS A 157 15.59 40.27 -33.60
C LYS A 157 16.44 40.41 -34.86
N GLU A 158 17.23 39.40 -35.19
CA GLU A 158 18.06 39.38 -36.41
C GLU A 158 17.20 39.52 -37.67
N LEU A 159 16.06 38.84 -37.73
CA LEU A 159 15.14 38.89 -38.86
C LEU A 159 14.50 40.28 -39.01
N ASN A 160 14.13 40.92 -37.90
CA ASN A 160 13.63 42.29 -37.94
C ASN A 160 14.69 43.28 -38.39
N ASN A 161 15.92 43.17 -37.88
CA ASN A 161 17.03 44.01 -38.32
C ASN A 161 17.30 43.83 -39.83
N LEU A 162 17.28 42.59 -40.33
CA LEU A 162 17.45 42.30 -41.75
C LEU A 162 16.31 42.90 -42.59
N LYS A 163 15.06 42.82 -42.11
CA LYS A 163 13.91 43.45 -42.76
C LYS A 163 14.10 44.96 -42.89
N ASP A 164 14.54 45.63 -41.83
CA ASP A 164 14.79 47.06 -41.84
C ASP A 164 15.90 47.44 -42.83
N VAL A 165 16.98 46.65 -42.89
CA VAL A 165 18.07 46.86 -43.85
C VAL A 165 17.57 46.68 -45.28
N VAL A 166 16.80 45.63 -45.56
CA VAL A 166 16.24 45.38 -46.89
C VAL A 166 15.27 46.49 -47.29
N SER A 167 14.38 46.93 -46.39
CA SER A 167 13.47 48.05 -46.65
C SER A 167 14.22 49.33 -47.01
N LYS A 168 15.23 49.71 -46.23
CA LYS A 168 16.07 50.89 -46.54
C LYS A 168 16.79 50.75 -47.87
N THR A 169 17.31 49.55 -48.17
CA THR A 169 18.01 49.29 -49.43
C THR A 169 17.07 49.42 -50.63
N LEU A 170 15.82 48.94 -50.50
CA LEU A 170 14.79 49.09 -51.53
C LEU A 170 14.37 50.55 -51.72
N GLU A 171 14.27 51.33 -50.64
CA GLU A 171 14.01 52.78 -50.72
C GLU A 171 15.12 53.52 -51.49
N ILE A 172 16.39 53.20 -51.21
CA ILE A 172 17.53 53.77 -51.94
C ILE A 172 17.48 53.38 -53.42
N LEU A 173 17.31 52.09 -53.73
CA LEU A 173 17.21 51.62 -55.12
C LEU A 173 16.03 52.25 -55.88
N ALA A 174 14.91 52.50 -55.20
CA ALA A 174 13.76 53.17 -55.81
C ALA A 174 14.09 54.64 -56.14
N ALA A 175 14.80 55.34 -55.26
CA ALA A 175 15.25 56.71 -55.51
C ALA A 175 16.26 56.76 -56.66
N ASP A 176 17.26 55.87 -56.68
CA ASP A 176 18.24 55.76 -57.76
C ASP A 176 17.57 55.50 -59.12
N LEU A 177 16.54 54.64 -59.15
CA LEU A 177 15.75 54.38 -60.36
C LEU A 177 14.94 55.59 -60.82
N GLU A 178 14.47 56.43 -59.91
CA GLU A 178 13.74 57.66 -60.23
C GLU A 178 14.69 58.71 -60.82
N GLU A 179 15.90 58.85 -60.27
CA GLU A 179 16.96 59.71 -60.81
C GLU A 179 17.36 59.30 -62.24
N VAL A 180 17.56 58.00 -62.50
CA VAL A 180 17.87 57.50 -63.84
C VAL A 180 16.74 57.81 -64.84
N LYS A 181 15.47 57.66 -64.43
CA LYS A 181 14.32 58.00 -65.28
C LYS A 181 14.26 59.50 -65.60
N GLU A 182 14.58 60.36 -64.64
CA GLU A 182 14.64 61.81 -64.89
C GLU A 182 15.76 62.16 -65.86
N ASP A 183 16.92 61.53 -65.74
CA ASP A 183 18.05 61.77 -66.63
C ASP A 183 17.81 61.25 -68.06
N ASP A 184 17.17 60.10 -68.21
CA ASP A 184 16.74 59.61 -69.53
C ASP A 184 15.70 60.54 -70.17
N LYS A 185 14.76 61.08 -69.39
CA LYS A 185 13.79 62.07 -69.88
C LYS A 185 14.46 63.38 -70.33
N LYS A 186 15.44 63.88 -69.56
CA LYS A 186 16.24 65.06 -69.96
C LYS A 186 17.00 64.81 -71.27
N LYS A 187 17.53 63.61 -71.48
CA LYS A 187 18.19 63.25 -72.76
C LYS A 187 17.21 63.22 -73.92
N GLU A 188 16.02 62.65 -73.76
CA GLU A 188 14.95 62.69 -74.78
C GLU A 188 14.54 64.13 -75.11
N ASP A 189 14.37 64.98 -74.09
CA ASP A 189 14.03 66.39 -74.29
C ASP A 189 15.13 67.14 -75.06
N VAL A 190 16.41 66.89 -74.74
CA VAL A 190 17.55 67.46 -75.47
C VAL A 190 17.61 66.96 -76.92
N GLU A 191 17.43 65.66 -77.17
CA GLU A 191 17.36 65.12 -78.53
C GLU A 191 16.20 65.73 -79.34
N SER A 192 15.04 65.98 -78.70
CA SER A 192 13.90 66.65 -79.35
C SER A 192 14.20 68.09 -79.74
N ILE A 193 14.95 68.83 -78.90
CA ILE A 193 15.39 70.20 -79.17
C ILE A 193 16.38 70.21 -80.34
N PHE A 194 17.37 69.30 -80.34
CA PHE A 194 18.30 69.16 -81.46
C PHE A 194 17.57 68.82 -82.77
N TYR A 195 16.55 67.95 -82.73
CA TYR A 195 15.74 67.64 -83.90
C TYR A 195 14.94 68.85 -84.42
N TYR A 196 14.44 69.69 -83.52
CA TYR A 196 13.72 70.92 -83.89
C TYR A 196 14.66 72.01 -84.44
N GLU A 197 15.85 72.20 -83.87
CA GLU A 197 16.85 73.15 -84.38
C GLU A 197 17.41 72.74 -85.75
N TYR A 198 17.60 71.44 -85.99
CA TYR A 198 18.09 70.95 -87.28
C TYR A 198 17.04 71.13 -88.40
N LYS A 199 15.75 71.02 -88.09
CA LYS A 199 14.65 71.22 -89.04
C LYS A 199 14.31 72.70 -89.31
N ASN A 200 14.58 73.57 -88.34
CA ASN A 200 14.29 75.02 -88.43
C ASN A 200 15.52 75.87 -88.76
N LYS A 201 16.63 75.26 -89.14
CA LYS A 201 17.80 76.00 -89.60
C LYS A 201 17.44 76.64 -90.94
N PRO A 202 17.40 77.99 -91.04
CA PRO A 202 17.15 78.64 -92.31
C PRO A 202 18.29 78.25 -93.27
N GLU A 203 17.93 77.84 -94.48
CA GLU A 203 18.88 77.82 -95.60
C GLU A 203 19.45 79.23 -95.72
N SER A 204 20.67 79.43 -95.25
CA SER A 204 21.41 80.64 -95.55
C SER A 204 21.77 80.60 -97.02
N GLU A 205 21.16 81.51 -97.77
CA GLU A 205 21.56 81.95 -99.11
C GLU A 205 23.06 82.31 -99.17
N GLU A 206 23.56 82.23 -100.40
CA GLU A 206 24.90 82.54 -100.93
C GLU A 206 25.61 83.78 -100.35
#